data_AF-A0AAV8QIT7-F1
#
_entry.id   AF-A0AAV8QIT7-F1
#
_cell.length_a   1.000
_cell.length_b   1.000
_cell.length_c   1.000
_cell.angle_alpha   90.00
_cell.angle_beta   90.00
_cell.angle_gamma   90.00
#
_symmetry.space_group_name_H-M   'P 1'
#
loop_
_entity.id
_entity.type
_entity.pdbx_description
1 polymer ?
#
loop_
_entity_poly.entity_id
_entity_poly.type
_entity_poly.pdbx_seq_one_letter_code
_entity_poly.pdbx_strand_id
1 'polypeptide(L)'
;MAQAVEQWYKQMPLITRSYLTAAVATTLGCSIDILSPYSLYLNPKLVLQQYEIWRLVTNFLYFGKMDFDFLFHMFFLARYCKLLEENSFRDRTADFFFMLLFGATVLTGIVLIGGMIPYVSETVAKFFFLSNSLTFMMVYVWSKHNPFIPMSFLGLFTFTAAYLPWVLLGFSVLVGSNAWVDLLGMIAGHTCQICSTSTESSSRLMMMSVRVTSEVLYWTPLIGRLI
;
A
#
# COMPACT_ATOMS: atom_id res chain seq x y z
N MET A 1 -21.76 -7.49 22.82
CA MET A 1 -21.48 -7.23 21.38
C MET A 1 -20.70 -5.94 21.17
N ALA A 2 -21.21 -4.77 21.58
CA ALA A 2 -20.49 -3.49 21.42
C ALA A 2 -19.08 -3.46 22.05
N GLN A 3 -18.94 -4.02 23.26
CA GLN A 3 -17.65 -4.09 23.96
C GLN A 3 -16.59 -4.90 23.19
N ALA A 4 -16.98 -5.96 22.47
CA ALA A 4 -16.04 -6.78 21.71
C ALA A 4 -15.49 -6.01 20.49
N VAL A 5 -16.35 -5.24 19.81
CA VAL A 5 -15.95 -4.38 18.69
C VAL A 5 -15.05 -3.25 19.16
N GLU A 6 -15.39 -2.64 20.29
CA GLU A 6 -14.57 -1.59 20.89
C GLU A 6 -13.19 -2.09 21.29
N GLN A 7 -13.10 -3.26 21.91
CA GLN A 7 -11.83 -3.89 22.26
C GLN A 7 -11.01 -4.22 21.02
N TRP A 8 -11.63 -4.82 20.00
CA TRP A 8 -10.98 -5.11 18.72
C TRP A 8 -10.43 -3.85 18.05
N TYR A 9 -11.21 -2.76 18.05
CA TYR A 9 -10.82 -1.49 17.46
C TYR A 9 -9.70 -0.79 18.28
N LYS A 10 -9.75 -0.87 19.61
CA LYS A 10 -8.69 -0.34 20.50
C LYS A 10 -7.39 -1.13 20.41
N GLN A 11 -7.45 -2.42 20.08
CA GLN A 11 -6.29 -3.26 19.84
C GLN A 11 -5.58 -2.96 18.51
N MET A 12 -6.21 -2.21 17.61
CA MET A 12 -5.56 -1.85 16.35
C MET A 12 -4.47 -0.80 16.56
N PRO A 13 -3.33 -0.94 15.85
CA PRO A 13 -2.29 0.07 15.86
C PRO A 13 -2.76 1.36 15.16
N LEU A 14 -2.08 2.46 15.43
CA LEU A 14 -2.58 3.82 15.17
C LEU A 14 -2.87 4.10 13.69
N ILE A 15 -1.97 3.69 12.79
CA ILE A 15 -2.10 4.00 11.35
C ILE A 15 -3.20 3.16 10.73
N THR A 16 -3.22 1.86 11.02
CA THR A 16 -4.28 0.95 10.57
C THR A 16 -5.65 1.46 11.02
N ARG A 17 -5.77 1.88 12.28
CA ARG A 17 -7.01 2.37 12.86
C ARG A 17 -7.49 3.65 12.17
N SER A 18 -6.60 4.64 12.01
CA SER A 18 -6.95 5.91 11.38
C SER A 18 -7.35 5.71 9.92
N TYR A 19 -6.61 4.88 9.18
CA TYR A 19 -6.90 4.60 7.78
C TYR A 19 -8.25 3.88 7.61
N LEU A 20 -8.52 2.87 8.45
CA LEU A 20 -9.81 2.17 8.46
C LEU A 20 -10.97 3.14 8.75
N THR A 21 -10.83 4.00 9.76
CA THR A 21 -11.88 4.97 10.07
C THR A 21 -12.09 5.99 8.96
N ALA A 22 -11.01 6.48 8.37
CA ALA A 22 -11.10 7.45 7.29
C ALA A 22 -11.75 6.83 6.05
N ALA A 23 -11.47 5.56 5.76
CA ALA A 23 -12.10 4.85 4.66
C ALA A 23 -13.61 4.65 4.87
N VAL A 24 -14.00 4.15 6.05
CA VAL A 24 -15.42 3.99 6.41
C VAL A 24 -16.14 5.33 6.45
N ALA A 25 -15.55 6.36 7.06
CA ALA A 25 -16.13 7.70 7.14
C ALA A 25 -16.34 8.32 5.77
N THR A 26 -15.38 8.15 4.85
CA THR A 26 -15.49 8.68 3.47
C THR A 26 -16.60 7.99 2.70
N THR A 27 -16.70 6.66 2.77
CA THR A 27 -17.78 5.90 2.11
C THR A 27 -19.14 6.22 2.71
N LEU A 28 -19.24 6.37 4.03
CA LEU A 28 -20.48 6.79 4.68
C LEU A 28 -20.87 8.21 4.27
N GLY A 29 -19.90 9.14 4.23
CA GLY A 29 -20.09 10.53 3.77
C GLY A 29 -20.64 10.63 2.35
N CYS A 30 -20.23 9.72 1.47
CA CYS A 30 -20.83 9.59 0.13
C CYS A 30 -22.21 8.93 0.14
N SER A 31 -22.44 7.98 1.04
CA SER A 31 -23.73 7.28 1.13
C SER A 31 -24.86 8.17 1.63
N ILE A 32 -24.52 9.20 2.42
CA ILE A 32 -25.46 10.24 2.90
C ILE A 32 -25.50 11.47 1.99
N ASP A 33 -24.93 11.38 0.78
CA ASP A 33 -24.87 12.44 -0.25
C ASP A 33 -24.23 13.77 0.23
N ILE A 34 -23.47 13.78 1.33
CA ILE A 34 -22.69 14.95 1.75
C ILE A 34 -21.55 15.20 0.76
N LEU A 35 -20.94 14.12 0.26
CA LEU A 35 -19.86 14.16 -0.72
C LEU A 35 -20.27 13.44 -1.99
N SER A 36 -20.30 14.17 -3.11
CA SER A 36 -20.51 13.56 -4.42
C SER A 36 -19.33 12.65 -4.79
N PRO A 37 -19.55 11.38 -5.18
CA PRO A 37 -18.49 10.50 -5.67
C PRO A 37 -17.69 11.09 -6.85
N TYR A 38 -18.31 11.99 -7.61
CA TYR A 38 -17.67 12.73 -8.71
C TYR A 38 -16.59 13.72 -8.22
N SER A 39 -16.61 14.12 -6.96
CA SER A 39 -15.56 14.97 -6.37
C SER A 39 -14.34 14.17 -5.91
N LEU A 40 -14.44 12.84 -5.84
CA LEU A 40 -13.41 11.94 -5.30
C LEU A 40 -12.64 11.17 -6.37
N TYR A 41 -13.20 11.01 -7.58
CA TYR A 41 -12.49 10.32 -8.65
C TYR A 41 -11.26 11.13 -9.08
N LEU A 42 -10.19 10.40 -9.38
CA LEU A 42 -8.93 10.99 -9.81
C LEU A 42 -9.02 11.34 -11.30
N ASN A 43 -9.13 12.63 -11.60
CA ASN A 43 -9.01 13.11 -12.97
C ASN A 43 -7.61 13.70 -13.20
N PRO A 44 -6.75 13.06 -14.02
CA PRO A 44 -5.39 13.53 -14.22
C PRO A 44 -5.34 14.93 -14.86
N LYS A 45 -6.29 15.28 -15.72
CA LYS A 45 -6.35 16.61 -16.36
C LYS A 45 -6.69 17.69 -15.35
N LEU A 46 -7.66 17.45 -14.46
CA LEU A 46 -8.04 18.42 -13.42
C LEU A 46 -6.96 18.56 -12.36
N VAL A 47 -6.30 17.47 -11.95
CA VAL A 47 -5.21 17.56 -10.96
C VAL A 47 -4.03 18.37 -11.50
N LEU A 48 -3.63 18.15 -12.76
CA LEU A 48 -2.49 18.86 -13.35
C LEU A 48 -2.81 20.31 -13.76
N GLN A 49 -4.04 20.59 -14.21
CA GLN A 49 -4.42 21.93 -14.68
C GLN A 49 -5.02 22.82 -13.59
N GLN A 50 -5.74 22.25 -12.62
CA GLN A 50 -6.50 22.99 -11.58
C GLN A 50 -5.94 22.78 -10.16
N TYR A 51 -4.86 22.00 -9.99
CA TYR A 51 -4.19 21.77 -8.70
C TYR A 51 -5.12 21.31 -7.56
N GLU A 52 -6.10 20.47 -7.86
CA GLU A 52 -7.01 19.90 -6.84
C GLU A 52 -6.33 18.77 -6.03
N ILE A 53 -5.40 19.14 -5.14
CA ILE A 53 -4.54 18.20 -4.38
C ILE A 53 -5.34 17.26 -3.48
N TRP A 54 -6.50 17.69 -2.97
CA TRP A 54 -7.35 16.86 -2.11
C TRP A 54 -7.83 15.57 -2.81
N ARG A 55 -7.98 15.58 -4.14
CA ARG A 55 -8.35 14.38 -4.91
C ARG A 55 -7.30 13.29 -4.84
N LEU A 56 -6.03 13.66 -4.69
CA LEU A 56 -4.94 12.69 -4.57
C LEU A 56 -5.09 11.86 -3.30
N VAL A 57 -5.49 12.48 -2.19
CA VAL A 57 -5.60 11.81 -0.89
C VAL A 57 -6.95 11.09 -0.77
N THR A 58 -8.04 11.79 -1.10
CA THR A 58 -9.40 11.28 -0.92
C THR A 58 -9.73 10.09 -1.81
N ASN A 59 -9.05 9.96 -2.97
CA ASN A 59 -9.20 8.82 -3.85
C ASN A 59 -8.80 7.48 -3.21
N PHE A 60 -7.74 7.47 -2.38
CA PHE A 60 -7.28 6.26 -1.67
C PHE A 60 -8.14 5.89 -0.47
N LEU A 61 -8.97 6.82 0.01
CA LEU A 61 -9.85 6.59 1.15
C LEU A 61 -11.21 6.02 0.71
N TYR A 62 -11.62 6.27 -0.53
CA TYR A 62 -12.93 5.85 -1.00
C TYR A 62 -12.86 4.49 -1.71
N PHE A 63 -13.54 3.49 -1.16
CA PHE A 63 -13.56 2.12 -1.67
C PHE A 63 -14.77 1.80 -2.57
N GLY A 64 -15.51 2.82 -3.02
CA GLY A 64 -16.71 2.62 -3.81
C GLY A 64 -17.99 2.60 -2.99
N LYS A 65 -19.06 2.09 -3.61
CA LYS A 65 -20.38 1.93 -3.00
C LYS A 65 -20.34 0.84 -1.92
N MET A 66 -21.28 0.91 -0.98
CA MET A 66 -21.38 -0.03 0.13
C MET A 66 -21.97 -1.38 -0.30
N ASP A 67 -21.22 -2.14 -1.09
CA ASP A 67 -21.58 -3.47 -1.61
C ASP A 67 -20.73 -4.58 -0.97
N PHE A 68 -20.96 -5.85 -1.35
CA PHE A 68 -20.13 -6.97 -0.90
C PHE A 68 -18.65 -6.81 -1.26
N ASP A 69 -18.37 -6.25 -2.45
CA ASP A 69 -17.02 -5.91 -2.90
C ASP A 69 -16.28 -5.03 -1.89
N PHE A 70 -16.94 -3.95 -1.44
CA PHE A 70 -16.42 -3.03 -0.43
C PHE A 70 -16.13 -3.74 0.90
N LEU A 71 -17.04 -4.61 1.35
CA LEU A 71 -16.85 -5.33 2.62
C LEU A 71 -15.61 -6.23 2.60
N PHE A 72 -15.36 -6.94 1.49
CA PHE A 72 -14.19 -7.79 1.36
C PHE A 72 -12.90 -6.97 1.26
N HIS A 73 -12.89 -5.89 0.49
CA HIS A 73 -11.74 -4.99 0.40
C HIS A 73 -11.42 -4.34 1.75
N MET A 74 -12.44 -3.90 2.50
CA MET A 74 -12.28 -3.36 3.84
C MET A 74 -11.75 -4.41 4.83
N PHE A 75 -12.22 -5.66 4.72
CA PHE A 75 -11.71 -6.77 5.53
C PHE A 75 -10.23 -7.05 5.25
N PHE A 76 -9.83 -7.13 3.97
CA PHE A 76 -8.44 -7.32 3.61
C PHE A 76 -7.58 -6.14 4.07
N LEU A 77 -8.08 -4.92 3.88
CA LEU A 77 -7.42 -3.72 4.37
C LEU A 77 -7.14 -3.81 5.89
N ALA A 78 -8.19 -3.99 6.70
CA ALA A 78 -8.06 -4.07 8.16
C ALA A 78 -7.08 -5.16 8.59
N ARG A 79 -7.15 -6.33 7.96
CA ARG A 79 -6.31 -7.49 8.30
C ARG A 79 -4.85 -7.25 7.93
N TYR A 80 -4.56 -6.86 6.70
CA TYR A 80 -3.17 -6.78 6.22
C TYR A 80 -2.46 -5.51 6.66
N CYS A 81 -3.15 -4.38 6.83
CA CYS A 81 -2.58 -3.20 7.48
C CYS A 81 -2.12 -3.55 8.90
N LYS A 82 -2.99 -4.19 9.69
CA LYS A 82 -2.67 -4.62 11.05
C LYS A 82 -1.47 -5.58 11.06
N LEU A 83 -1.48 -6.59 10.19
CA LEU A 83 -0.38 -7.57 10.12
C LEU A 83 0.95 -6.94 9.70
N LEU A 84 0.95 -5.93 8.82
CA LEU A 84 2.16 -5.21 8.43
C LEU A 84 2.69 -4.32 9.56
N GLU A 85 1.81 -3.54 10.19
CA GLU A 85 2.19 -2.61 11.25
C GLU A 85 2.65 -3.34 12.52
N GLU A 86 2.02 -4.48 12.87
CA GLU A 86 2.39 -5.26 14.07
C GLU A 86 3.57 -6.23 13.86
N ASN A 87 3.64 -6.90 12.70
CA ASN A 87 4.66 -7.96 12.49
C ASN A 87 5.88 -7.44 11.73
N SER A 88 5.68 -6.78 10.58
CA SER A 88 6.77 -6.38 9.69
C SER A 88 7.45 -5.08 10.16
N PHE A 89 6.66 -4.12 10.61
CA PHE A 89 7.10 -2.77 11.00
C PHE A 89 6.92 -2.50 12.50
N ARG A 90 7.08 -3.53 13.33
CA ARG A 90 7.03 -3.38 14.79
C ARG A 90 8.00 -2.30 15.25
N ASP A 91 7.50 -1.36 16.03
CA ASP A 91 8.23 -0.18 16.55
C ASP A 91 8.79 0.78 15.48
N ARG A 92 8.43 0.59 14.20
CA ARG A 92 8.81 1.43 13.04
C ARG A 92 7.59 1.88 12.26
N THR A 93 6.61 2.45 12.97
CA THR A 93 5.36 2.95 12.38
C THR A 93 5.61 4.02 11.32
N ALA A 94 6.67 4.82 11.46
CA ALA A 94 7.09 5.79 10.46
C ALA A 94 7.43 5.12 9.12
N ASP A 95 8.22 4.04 9.13
CA ASP A 95 8.61 3.31 7.92
C ASP A 95 7.38 2.71 7.21
N PHE A 96 6.40 2.23 7.98
CA PHE A 96 5.12 1.76 7.43
C PHE A 96 4.34 2.89 6.76
N PHE A 97 4.23 4.06 7.41
CA PHE A 97 3.57 5.23 6.81
C PHE A 97 4.28 5.69 5.53
N PHE A 98 5.61 5.72 5.52
CA PHE A 98 6.38 6.05 4.33
C PHE A 98 6.19 5.03 3.20
N MET A 99 6.07 3.74 3.51
CA MET A 99 5.73 2.72 2.52
C MET A 99 4.34 2.96 1.91
N LEU A 100 3.34 3.33 2.72
CA LEU A 100 2.01 3.68 2.21
C LEU A 100 2.05 4.91 1.31
N LEU A 101 2.77 5.96 1.72
CA LEU A 101 2.95 7.17 0.91
C LEU A 101 3.69 6.86 -0.39
N PHE A 102 4.75 6.06 -0.35
CA PHE A 102 5.49 5.66 -1.55
C PHE A 102 4.62 4.82 -2.50
N GLY A 103 3.82 3.92 -1.96
CA GLY A 103 2.80 3.20 -2.74
C GLY A 103 1.81 4.13 -3.42
N ALA A 104 1.27 5.09 -2.67
CA ALA A 104 0.33 6.08 -3.17
C ALA A 104 0.95 6.98 -4.24
N THR A 105 2.22 7.40 -4.09
CA THR A 105 2.91 8.21 -5.11
C THR A 105 3.21 7.42 -6.37
N VAL A 106 3.61 6.15 -6.27
CA VAL A 106 3.82 5.27 -7.43
C VAL A 106 2.51 5.07 -8.20
N LEU A 107 1.43 4.73 -7.49
CA LEU A 107 0.11 4.53 -8.09
C LEU A 107 -0.43 5.81 -8.75
N THR A 108 -0.32 6.94 -8.05
CA THR A 108 -0.70 8.26 -8.59
C THR A 108 0.14 8.61 -9.81
N GLY A 109 1.45 8.37 -9.77
CA GLY A 109 2.37 8.62 -10.88
C GLY A 109 2.01 7.81 -12.13
N ILE A 110 1.69 6.52 -11.97
CA ILE A 110 1.24 5.66 -13.08
C ILE A 110 -0.03 6.24 -13.72
N VAL A 111 -1.00 6.68 -12.92
CA VAL A 111 -2.26 7.23 -13.43
C VAL A 111 -2.07 8.62 -14.06
N LEU A 112 -1.25 9.49 -13.48
CA LEU A 112 -0.96 10.80 -14.04
C LEU A 112 -0.22 10.70 -15.37
N ILE A 113 0.85 9.90 -15.42
CA ILE A 113 1.62 9.67 -16.66
C ILE A 113 0.74 9.00 -17.72
N GLY A 114 -0.04 7.98 -17.33
CA GLY A 114 -0.99 7.31 -18.23
C GLY A 114 -2.08 8.26 -18.75
N GLY A 115 -2.51 9.24 -17.94
CA GLY A 115 -3.49 10.27 -18.31
C GLY A 115 -2.96 11.34 -19.26
N MET A 116 -1.64 11.52 -19.37
CA MET A 116 -1.02 12.46 -20.32
C MET A 116 -0.98 11.92 -21.76
N ILE A 117 -1.05 10.60 -21.95
CA ILE A 117 -1.01 9.96 -23.27
C ILE A 117 -2.44 9.89 -23.84
N PRO A 118 -2.76 10.59 -24.94
CA PRO A 118 -4.14 10.71 -25.43
C PRO A 118 -4.79 9.37 -25.79
N TYR A 119 -4.03 8.39 -26.29
CA TYR A 119 -4.52 7.05 -26.62
C TYR A 119 -4.77 6.14 -25.40
N VAL A 120 -4.16 6.44 -24.26
CA VAL A 120 -4.26 5.65 -23.02
C VAL A 120 -5.19 6.34 -22.01
N SER A 121 -5.44 7.64 -22.19
CA SER A 121 -6.32 8.45 -21.32
C SER A 121 -7.75 7.92 -21.22
N GLU A 122 -8.33 7.32 -22.27
CA GLU A 122 -9.69 6.76 -22.22
C GLU A 122 -9.78 5.48 -21.39
N THR A 123 -8.71 4.68 -21.40
CA THR A 123 -8.61 3.46 -20.59
C THR A 123 -8.27 3.80 -19.14
N VAL A 124 -7.40 4.79 -18.93
CA VAL A 124 -7.01 5.25 -17.59
C VAL A 124 -8.13 6.03 -16.89
N ALA A 125 -8.98 6.74 -17.64
CA ALA A 125 -10.19 7.35 -17.11
C ALA A 125 -11.19 6.33 -16.51
N LYS A 126 -11.06 5.04 -16.83
CA LYS A 126 -11.88 3.97 -16.24
C LYS A 126 -11.36 3.52 -14.86
N PHE A 127 -10.15 3.92 -14.48
CA PHE A 127 -9.57 3.63 -13.16
C PHE A 127 -9.98 4.72 -12.17
N PHE A 128 -11.21 4.64 -11.67
CA PHE A 128 -11.81 5.72 -10.87
C PHE A 128 -11.26 5.82 -9.45
N PHE A 129 -10.85 4.71 -8.83
CA PHE A 129 -10.45 4.63 -7.41
C PHE A 129 -9.24 3.70 -7.22
N LEU A 130 -8.22 4.19 -6.52
CA LEU A 130 -6.92 3.51 -6.30
C LEU A 130 -6.84 2.85 -4.91
N SER A 131 -7.87 2.97 -4.06
CA SER A 131 -7.96 2.34 -2.74
C SER A 131 -7.78 0.82 -2.80
N ASN A 132 -8.39 0.18 -3.80
CA ASN A 132 -8.27 -1.25 -4.03
C ASN A 132 -6.82 -1.61 -4.41
N SER A 133 -6.20 -0.86 -5.32
CA SER A 133 -4.78 -1.03 -5.67
C SER A 133 -3.87 -0.93 -4.45
N LEU A 134 -4.09 0.06 -3.58
CA LEU A 134 -3.27 0.24 -2.37
C LEU A 134 -3.43 -0.94 -1.41
N THR A 135 -4.64 -1.49 -1.29
CA THR A 135 -4.90 -2.70 -0.50
C THR A 135 -4.17 -3.92 -1.07
N PHE A 136 -4.22 -4.11 -2.39
CA PHE A 136 -3.47 -5.16 -3.08
C PHE A 136 -1.96 -5.00 -2.97
N MET A 137 -1.46 -3.75 -2.97
CA MET A 137 -0.05 -3.46 -2.71
C MET A 137 0.38 -3.94 -1.32
N MET A 138 -0.41 -3.64 -0.28
CA MET A 138 -0.11 -4.07 1.09
C MET A 138 -0.16 -5.59 1.24
N VAL A 139 -1.20 -6.22 0.69
CA VAL A 139 -1.31 -7.67 0.58
C VAL A 139 -0.06 -8.27 -0.07
N TYR A 140 0.38 -7.69 -1.18
CA TYR A 140 1.53 -8.15 -1.93
C TYR A 140 2.81 -8.04 -1.09
N VAL A 141 3.09 -6.87 -0.51
CA VAL A 141 4.28 -6.67 0.32
C VAL A 141 4.29 -7.65 1.50
N TRP A 142 3.16 -7.77 2.21
CA TRP A 142 3.02 -8.71 3.32
C TRP A 142 3.28 -10.17 2.91
N SER A 143 2.73 -10.59 1.77
CA SER A 143 2.91 -11.95 1.25
C SER A 143 4.37 -12.30 0.98
N LYS A 144 5.16 -11.31 0.55
CA LYS A 144 6.58 -11.47 0.22
C LYS A 144 7.47 -11.43 1.46
N HIS A 145 7.07 -10.73 2.51
CA HIS A 145 7.75 -10.79 3.80
C HIS A 145 7.56 -12.14 4.50
N ASN A 146 6.42 -12.79 4.31
CA ASN A 146 6.05 -13.99 5.07
C ASN A 146 5.65 -15.20 4.19
N PRO A 147 6.48 -15.63 3.22
CA PRO A 147 6.06 -16.55 2.15
C PRO A 147 5.66 -17.96 2.65
N PHE A 148 6.19 -18.41 3.78
CA PHE A 148 6.00 -19.76 4.31
C PHE A 148 4.83 -19.89 5.29
N ILE A 149 4.14 -18.79 5.61
CA ILE A 149 3.01 -18.84 6.55
C ILE A 149 1.79 -19.45 5.84
N PRO A 150 1.21 -20.56 6.35
CA PRO A 150 -0.02 -21.09 5.80
C PRO A 150 -1.19 -20.18 6.18
N MET A 151 -2.00 -19.81 5.19
CA MET A 151 -3.18 -18.97 5.30
C MET A 151 -4.41 -19.71 4.79
N SER A 152 -5.56 -19.47 5.40
CA SER A 152 -6.85 -20.01 4.94
C SER A 152 -7.71 -18.91 4.35
N PHE A 153 -8.25 -19.10 3.15
CA PHE A 153 -9.20 -18.17 2.54
C PHE A 153 -10.60 -18.53 3.03
N LEU A 154 -11.20 -17.68 3.86
CA LEU A 154 -12.56 -17.86 4.41
C LEU A 154 -12.80 -19.24 5.08
N GLY A 155 -11.72 -19.94 5.50
CA GLY A 155 -11.79 -21.29 6.07
C GLY A 155 -12.05 -22.42 5.05
N LEU A 156 -12.08 -22.12 3.75
CA LEU A 156 -12.43 -23.10 2.71
C LEU A 156 -11.22 -23.91 2.23
N PHE A 157 -10.10 -23.23 1.96
CA PHE A 157 -8.87 -23.85 1.49
C PHE A 157 -7.64 -23.17 2.11
N THR A 158 -6.62 -23.98 2.40
CA THR A 158 -5.32 -23.56 2.93
C THR A 158 -4.31 -23.41 1.81
N PHE A 159 -3.60 -22.29 1.77
CA PHE A 159 -2.54 -22.01 0.80
C PHE A 159 -1.42 -21.21 1.48
N THR A 160 -0.25 -21.13 0.86
CA THR A 160 0.85 -20.33 1.43
C THR A 160 0.66 -18.85 1.15
N ALA A 161 1.07 -17.99 2.09
CA ALA A 161 0.94 -16.54 1.96
C ALA A 161 1.48 -15.99 0.63
N ALA A 162 2.50 -16.61 0.03
CA ALA A 162 3.04 -16.22 -1.27
C ALA A 162 2.00 -16.19 -2.41
N TYR A 163 0.97 -17.04 -2.37
CA TYR A 163 -0.11 -17.06 -3.38
C TYR A 163 -1.28 -16.14 -3.05
N LEU A 164 -1.25 -15.46 -1.91
CA LEU A 164 -2.35 -14.64 -1.41
C LEU A 164 -2.79 -13.55 -2.39
N PRO A 165 -1.89 -12.75 -2.99
CA PRO A 165 -2.31 -11.71 -3.93
C PRO A 165 -3.04 -12.30 -5.16
N TRP A 166 -2.62 -13.46 -5.63
CA TRP A 166 -3.23 -14.15 -6.77
C TRP A 166 -4.60 -14.73 -6.44
N VAL A 167 -4.75 -15.32 -5.25
CA VAL A 167 -6.04 -15.81 -4.77
C VAL A 167 -7.03 -14.66 -4.61
N LEU A 168 -6.59 -13.54 -4.02
CA LEU A 168 -7.43 -12.34 -3.88
C LEU A 168 -7.80 -11.74 -5.24
N LEU A 169 -6.88 -11.71 -6.20
CA LEU A 169 -7.15 -11.23 -7.56
C LEU A 169 -8.21 -12.08 -8.25
N GLY A 170 -8.12 -13.41 -8.13
CA GLY A 170 -9.15 -14.33 -8.64
C GLY A 170 -10.50 -14.10 -7.97
N PHE A 171 -10.51 -13.87 -6.66
CA PHE A 171 -11.74 -13.56 -5.92
C PHE A 171 -12.35 -12.22 -6.34
N SER A 172 -11.54 -11.18 -6.52
CA SER A 172 -11.94 -9.88 -7.06
C SER A 172 -12.67 -10.00 -8.40
N VAL A 173 -12.13 -10.81 -9.32
CA VAL A 173 -12.77 -11.09 -10.61
C VAL A 173 -14.13 -11.78 -10.43
N LEU A 174 -14.24 -12.73 -9.49
CA LEU A 174 -15.50 -13.44 -9.22
C LEU A 174 -16.58 -12.53 -8.63
N VAL A 175 -16.19 -11.57 -7.78
CA VAL A 175 -17.10 -10.57 -7.21
C VAL A 175 -17.49 -9.51 -8.24
N GLY A 176 -16.75 -9.40 -9.35
CA GLY A 176 -16.99 -8.43 -10.42
C GLY A 176 -16.26 -7.10 -10.22
N SER A 177 -15.21 -7.09 -9.39
CA SER A 177 -14.37 -5.91 -9.19
C SER A 177 -13.43 -5.68 -10.39
N ASN A 178 -12.88 -4.47 -10.51
CA ASN A 178 -11.95 -4.12 -11.57
C ASN A 178 -10.56 -4.72 -11.32
N ALA A 179 -10.35 -5.97 -11.77
CA ALA A 179 -9.08 -6.68 -11.59
C ALA A 179 -7.84 -5.96 -12.16
N TRP A 180 -8.01 -5.07 -13.14
CA TRP A 180 -6.92 -4.23 -13.64
C TRP A 180 -6.38 -3.26 -12.59
N VAL A 181 -7.27 -2.69 -11.77
CA VAL A 181 -6.91 -1.80 -10.66
C VAL A 181 -6.13 -2.59 -9.60
N ASP A 182 -6.57 -3.82 -9.32
CA ASP A 182 -5.94 -4.70 -8.35
C ASP A 182 -4.53 -5.13 -8.83
N LEU A 183 -4.38 -5.42 -10.13
CA LEU A 183 -3.10 -5.74 -10.75
C LEU A 183 -2.11 -4.57 -10.69
N LEU A 184 -2.58 -3.34 -10.91
CA LEU A 184 -1.76 -2.13 -10.71
C LEU A 184 -1.23 -2.06 -9.26
N GLY A 185 -2.04 -2.46 -8.29
CA GLY A 185 -1.63 -2.60 -6.90
C GLY A 185 -0.49 -3.59 -6.69
N MET A 186 -0.53 -4.74 -7.36
CA MET A 186 0.55 -5.72 -7.31
C MET A 186 1.85 -5.19 -7.93
N ILE A 187 1.76 -4.49 -9.07
CA ILE A 187 2.92 -3.86 -9.73
C ILE A 187 3.54 -2.80 -8.82
N ALA A 188 2.70 -1.96 -8.19
CA ALA A 188 3.16 -0.98 -7.22
C ALA A 188 3.82 -1.67 -6.01
N GLY A 189 3.26 -2.77 -5.52
CA GLY A 189 3.81 -3.55 -4.40
C GLY A 189 5.18 -4.15 -4.74
N HIS A 190 5.35 -4.65 -5.95
CA HIS A 190 6.64 -5.14 -6.45
C HIS A 190 7.67 -4.01 -6.52
N THR A 191 7.26 -2.84 -7.00
CA THR A 191 8.12 -1.63 -7.03
C THR A 191 8.50 -1.18 -5.63
N CYS A 192 7.56 -1.17 -4.68
CA CYS A 192 7.80 -0.84 -3.27
C CYS A 192 8.82 -1.79 -2.64
N GLN A 193 8.67 -3.10 -2.88
CA GLN A 193 9.61 -4.09 -2.36
C GLN A 193 11.02 -3.93 -2.95
N ILE A 194 11.13 -3.68 -4.25
CA ILE A 194 12.44 -3.38 -4.88
C ILE A 194 13.04 -2.13 -4.24
N CYS A 195 12.25 -1.07 -4.08
CA CYS A 195 12.73 0.18 -3.48
C CYS A 195 13.21 -0.03 -2.04
N SER A 196 12.45 -0.75 -1.21
CA SER A 196 12.84 -1.02 0.19
C SER A 196 14.12 -1.85 0.27
N THR A 197 14.28 -2.87 -0.59
CA THR A 197 15.51 -3.68 -0.64
C THR A 197 16.72 -2.89 -1.15
N SER A 198 16.51 -1.94 -2.06
CA SER A 198 17.56 -1.07 -2.58
C SER A 198 18.11 -0.13 -1.51
N THR A 199 17.22 0.48 -0.72
CA THR A 199 17.60 1.34 0.42
C THR A 199 18.38 0.56 1.48
N GLU A 200 17.99 -0.69 1.74
CA GLU A 200 18.71 -1.55 2.68
C GLU A 200 20.09 -1.98 2.15
N SER A 201 20.21 -2.27 0.86
CA SER A 201 21.49 -2.57 0.21
C SER A 201 22.43 -1.36 0.24
N SER A 202 21.95 -0.16 -0.10
CA SER A 202 22.73 1.07 -0.06
C SER A 202 23.19 1.45 1.36
N SER A 203 22.34 1.26 2.37
CA SER A 203 22.72 1.51 3.77
C SER A 203 23.73 0.48 4.30
N ARG A 204 23.61 -0.80 3.93
CA ARG A 204 24.63 -1.82 4.24
C ARG A 204 25.96 -1.52 3.56
N LEU A 205 25.94 -1.09 2.29
CA LEU A 205 27.15 -0.68 1.56
C LEU A 205 27.79 0.58 2.15
N MET A 206 27.00 1.58 2.58
CA MET A 206 27.52 2.75 3.29
C MET A 206 28.14 2.37 4.64
N MET A 207 27.50 1.51 5.44
CA MET A 207 28.09 1.03 6.70
C MET A 207 29.36 0.20 6.47
N MET A 208 29.42 -0.59 5.41
CA MET A 208 30.59 -1.37 5.04
C MET A 208 31.73 -0.46 4.54
N SER A 209 31.42 0.59 3.77
CA SER A 209 32.38 1.62 3.33
C SER A 209 32.93 2.46 4.50
N VAL A 210 32.08 2.82 5.47
CA VAL A 210 32.50 3.50 6.71
C VAL A 210 33.38 2.58 7.57
N ARG A 211 33.05 1.30 7.67
CA ARG A 211 33.87 0.32 8.41
C ARG A 211 35.23 0.12 7.73
N VAL A 212 35.28 -0.03 6.41
CA VAL A 212 36.54 -0.15 5.65
C VAL A 212 37.40 1.11 5.75
N THR A 213 36.81 2.31 5.65
CA THR A 213 37.57 3.56 5.84
C THR A 213 38.09 3.71 7.26
N SER A 214 37.33 3.28 8.28
CA SER A 214 37.80 3.28 9.68
C SER A 214 38.95 2.30 9.94
N GLU A 215 38.96 1.13 9.28
CA GLU A 215 40.07 0.18 9.37
C GLU A 215 41.32 0.70 8.64
N VAL A 216 41.17 1.27 7.44
CA VAL A 216 42.31 1.86 6.68
C VAL A 216 42.94 3.03 7.45
N LEU A 217 42.14 3.89 8.10
CA LEU A 217 42.65 5.00 8.92
C LEU A 217 43.40 4.54 10.18
N TYR A 218 43.13 3.31 10.66
CA TYR A 218 43.80 2.73 11.82
C TYR A 218 45.20 2.20 11.49
N TRP A 219 45.44 1.82 10.22
CA TRP A 219 46.71 1.26 9.75
C TRP A 219 47.67 2.30 9.14
N THR A 220 47.20 3.50 8.80
CA THR A 220 48.05 4.57 8.24
C THR A 220 49.20 5.06 9.15
N PRO A 221 49.12 5.06 10.50
CA PRO A 221 50.25 5.46 11.34
C PRO A 221 51.33 4.37 11.52
N LEU A 222 51.02 3.11 11.23
CA LEU A 222 51.93 1.97 11.43
C LEU A 222 52.96 1.83 10.31
N ILE A 223 52.65 2.30 9.10
CA ILE A 223 53.55 2.23 7.95
C ILE A 223 54.62 3.35 8.00
N GLY A 224 54.33 4.48 8.67
CA GLY A 224 55.30 5.58 8.87
C GLY A 224 56.34 5.36 9.97
N ARG A 225 56.33 4.20 10.67
CA ARG A 225 57.34 3.82 11.68
C ARG A 225 58.28 2.70 11.21
N LEU A 226 58.16 2.26 9.96
CA LEU A 226 58.96 1.18 9.36
C LEU A 226 59.89 1.66 8.23
N ILE A 227 60.06 2.98 8.08
CA ILE A 227 61.07 3.66 7.26
C ILE A 227 61.86 4.58 8.20
#